data_AF-C0E187-F1
#
_entry.id   AF-C0E187-F1
#
_cell.length_a   1.000
_cell.length_b   1.000
_cell.length_c   1.000
_cell.angle_alpha   90.00
_cell.angle_beta   90.00
_cell.angle_gamma   90.00
#
_symmetry.space_group_name_H-M   'P 1'
#
loop_
_entity.id
_entity.type
_entity.pdbx_description
1 polymer ?
#
loop_
_entity_poly.entity_id
_entity_poly.type
_entity_poly.pdbx_seq_one_letter_code
_entity_poly.pdbx_strand_id
1 'polypeptide(L)'
;MFGLFSKRRTNRVQAPATRDMVMKTVSDAGGFDFGVIWQPSLGQGTILLAGETSFSLEDIAAWRRVASTVIGVTVISTIVVSGEDPAITYAFVTFDAEKRSCDDFLTWLAKQVVQVYSPEELEIMWWPQDAESVTRHACTLWAPDSDPVFPPVAQTLVEHYDVIQCDQVYRVAFEILLSTDAAEDLVQEFEDIVSTSMLQDGEKIHFVEIVRPLDPTFVLDDAGFPFRRDGIIVLSAPSSEQVEDFATDLVASLSPRTRLHLTRLFGRQHIGVLLAGGVPAYGWQLTSTFVK
;
A
#
# COMPACT_ATOMS: atom_id res chain seq x y z
N MET A 1 22.65 1.60 -46.46
CA MET A 1 21.93 2.42 -45.47
C MET A 1 20.69 1.64 -45.03
N PHE A 2 20.85 0.74 -44.05
CA PHE A 2 19.73 0.05 -43.37
C PHE A 2 20.20 -0.23 -41.95
N GLY A 3 19.79 0.61 -41.02
CA GLY A 3 20.05 0.40 -39.59
C GLY A 3 19.16 -0.72 -39.08
N LEU A 4 19.78 -1.79 -38.58
CA LEU A 4 19.11 -2.74 -37.70
C LEU A 4 18.77 -2.03 -36.39
N PHE A 5 17.57 -1.49 -36.29
CA PHE A 5 16.98 -1.20 -34.99
C PHE A 5 16.66 -2.54 -34.35
N SER A 6 17.48 -2.97 -33.38
CA SER A 6 17.06 -4.02 -32.45
C SER A 6 15.81 -3.52 -31.75
N LYS A 7 14.64 -4.11 -32.04
CA LYS A 7 13.45 -3.93 -31.21
C LYS A 7 13.84 -4.38 -29.80
N ARG A 8 14.03 -3.44 -28.87
CA ARG A 8 14.03 -3.75 -27.43
C ARG A 8 12.72 -4.52 -27.19
N ARG A 9 12.82 -5.78 -26.77
CA ARG A 9 11.65 -6.54 -26.33
C ARG A 9 11.09 -5.80 -25.11
N THR A 10 9.97 -5.11 -25.30
CA THR A 10 9.12 -4.67 -24.20
C THR A 10 8.45 -5.92 -23.65
N ASN A 11 9.08 -6.55 -22.65
CA ASN A 11 8.42 -7.59 -21.90
C ASN A 11 7.40 -6.86 -21.01
N ARG A 12 6.13 -6.84 -21.43
CA ARG A 12 5.03 -6.45 -20.53
C ARG A 12 5.03 -7.44 -19.36
N VAL A 13 5.41 -7.00 -18.17
CA VAL A 13 5.51 -7.88 -16.99
C VAL A 13 4.50 -7.43 -15.95
N GLN A 14 3.53 -8.32 -15.69
CA GLN A 14 2.68 -8.25 -14.51
C GLN A 14 3.45 -8.78 -13.31
N ALA A 15 3.30 -8.14 -12.14
CA ALA A 15 3.88 -8.67 -10.91
C ALA A 15 3.29 -10.07 -10.60
N PRO A 16 4.10 -11.07 -10.23
CA PRO A 16 3.60 -12.39 -9.86
C PRO A 16 2.53 -12.34 -8.76
N ALA A 17 2.70 -11.41 -7.81
CA ALA A 17 1.79 -11.19 -6.69
C ALA A 17 0.37 -10.77 -7.09
N THR A 18 0.17 -10.24 -8.30
CA THR A 18 -1.15 -9.72 -8.72
C THR A 18 -1.90 -10.65 -9.67
N ARG A 19 -1.37 -11.86 -9.92
CA ARG A 19 -1.80 -12.74 -11.01
C ARG A 19 -3.26 -13.18 -10.92
N ASP A 20 -3.77 -13.39 -9.71
CA ASP A 20 -5.13 -13.84 -9.44
C ASP A 20 -6.08 -12.70 -9.04
N MET A 21 -5.57 -11.46 -8.94
CA MET A 21 -6.37 -10.30 -8.57
C MET A 21 -7.26 -9.87 -9.73
N VAL A 22 -8.52 -9.55 -9.43
CA VAL A 22 -9.47 -9.01 -10.40
C VAL A 22 -10.20 -7.80 -9.82
N MET A 23 -10.37 -6.76 -10.64
CA MET A 23 -11.15 -5.59 -10.26
C MET A 23 -12.65 -5.90 -10.38
N LYS A 24 -13.41 -5.52 -9.37
CA LYS A 24 -14.88 -5.57 -9.32
C LYS A 24 -15.42 -4.19 -8.99
N THR A 25 -16.69 -3.97 -9.31
CA THR A 25 -17.42 -2.76 -8.94
C THR A 25 -18.66 -3.16 -8.18
N VAL A 26 -18.95 -2.44 -7.10
CA VAL A 26 -20.10 -2.67 -6.23
C VAL A 26 -20.67 -1.32 -5.81
N SER A 27 -21.99 -1.23 -5.70
CA SER A 27 -22.67 -0.09 -5.09
C SER A 27 -22.95 -0.39 -3.62
N ASP A 28 -22.62 0.53 -2.73
CA ASP A 28 -22.95 0.41 -1.31
C ASP A 28 -24.45 0.64 -1.03
N ALA A 29 -24.84 0.51 0.23
CA ALA A 29 -26.22 0.76 0.66
C ALA A 29 -26.67 2.23 0.52
N GLY A 30 -25.72 3.17 0.40
CA GLY A 30 -25.96 4.60 0.15
C GLY A 30 -26.06 4.96 -1.34
N GLY A 31 -25.76 4.02 -2.24
CA GLY A 31 -25.76 4.22 -3.68
C GLY A 31 -24.43 4.72 -4.27
N PHE A 32 -23.33 4.66 -3.51
CA PHE A 32 -21.99 5.00 -4.00
C PHE A 32 -21.32 3.77 -4.61
N ASP A 33 -20.79 3.92 -5.81
CA ASP A 33 -20.01 2.88 -6.48
C ASP A 33 -18.55 2.90 -5.99
N PHE A 34 -18.02 1.73 -5.64
CA PHE A 34 -16.63 1.56 -5.25
C PHE A 34 -15.99 0.33 -5.92
N GLY A 35 -14.68 0.41 -6.10
CA GLY A 35 -13.85 -0.67 -6.63
C GLY A 35 -13.46 -1.67 -5.55
N VAL A 36 -13.47 -2.95 -5.89
CA VAL A 36 -12.99 -4.03 -5.03
C VAL A 36 -11.94 -4.84 -5.77
N ILE A 37 -10.72 -4.87 -5.23
CA ILE A 37 -9.68 -5.81 -5.64
C ILE A 37 -10.04 -7.17 -5.03
N TRP A 38 -10.61 -8.06 -5.84
CA TRP A 38 -10.99 -9.40 -5.42
C TRP A 38 -9.85 -10.39 -5.67
N GLN A 39 -9.54 -11.20 -4.67
CA GLN A 39 -8.50 -12.23 -4.71
C GLN A 39 -9.11 -13.61 -4.42
N PRO A 40 -9.55 -14.34 -5.46
CA PRO A 40 -10.28 -15.60 -5.28
C PRO A 40 -9.46 -16.68 -4.57
N SER A 41 -8.14 -16.73 -4.77
CA SER A 41 -7.31 -17.80 -4.20
C SER A 41 -7.15 -17.68 -2.69
N LEU A 42 -7.20 -16.45 -2.17
CA LEU A 42 -7.11 -16.12 -0.76
C LEU A 42 -8.49 -15.87 -0.12
N GLY A 43 -9.54 -15.79 -0.94
CA GLY A 43 -10.90 -15.53 -0.47
C GLY A 43 -11.01 -14.18 0.23
N GLN A 44 -10.39 -13.13 -0.32
CA GLN A 44 -10.39 -11.80 0.28
C GLN A 44 -10.68 -10.71 -0.74
N GLY A 45 -11.23 -9.59 -0.28
CA GLY A 45 -11.48 -8.41 -1.10
C GLY A 45 -10.97 -7.14 -0.44
N THR A 46 -10.36 -6.27 -1.22
CA THR A 46 -9.75 -5.03 -0.74
C THR A 46 -10.37 -3.82 -1.42
N ILE A 47 -10.71 -2.81 -0.64
CA ILE A 47 -11.16 -1.50 -1.13
C ILE A 47 -10.06 -0.47 -0.97
N LEU A 48 -10.11 0.59 -1.77
CA LEU A 48 -9.27 1.79 -1.61
C LEU A 48 -10.15 2.95 -1.18
N LEU A 49 -9.65 3.71 -0.22
CA LEU A 49 -10.24 4.90 0.37
C LEU A 49 -9.26 6.06 0.22
N ALA A 50 -9.75 7.24 -0.14
CA ALA A 50 -8.96 8.47 -0.12
C ALA A 50 -9.39 9.34 1.07
N GLY A 51 -8.42 9.86 1.80
CA GLY A 51 -8.66 10.81 2.87
C GLY A 51 -8.77 12.25 2.37
N GLU A 52 -8.98 13.17 3.29
CA GLU A 52 -8.89 14.60 3.03
C GLU A 52 -7.48 15.12 3.33
N THR A 53 -7.11 16.24 2.71
CA THR A 53 -5.81 16.91 2.96
C THR A 53 -5.69 17.46 4.39
N SER A 54 -6.82 17.56 5.09
CA SER A 54 -6.95 18.03 6.48
C SER A 54 -6.71 16.93 7.51
N PHE A 55 -6.66 15.66 7.12
CA PHE A 55 -6.53 14.56 8.07
C PHE A 55 -5.21 14.67 8.84
N SER A 56 -5.31 14.73 10.16
CA SER A 56 -4.15 14.62 11.02
C SER A 56 -3.76 13.15 11.21
N LEU A 57 -2.51 12.94 11.63
CA LEU A 57 -2.01 11.60 11.99
C LEU A 57 -2.80 11.00 13.15
N GLU A 58 -3.27 11.84 14.08
CA GLU A 58 -4.13 11.44 15.19
C GLU A 58 -5.50 10.94 14.68
N ASP A 59 -6.10 11.64 13.71
CA ASP A 59 -7.38 11.21 13.11
C ASP A 59 -7.23 9.85 12.40
N ILE A 60 -6.14 9.67 11.66
CA ILE A 60 -5.84 8.40 10.98
C ILE A 60 -5.62 7.28 12.01
N ALA A 61 -4.89 7.54 13.09
CA ALA A 61 -4.65 6.57 14.15
C ALA A 61 -5.94 6.18 14.89
N ALA A 62 -6.82 7.15 15.19
CA ALA A 62 -8.12 6.92 15.78
C ALA A 62 -9.02 6.10 14.85
N TRP A 63 -9.07 6.47 13.57
CA TRP A 63 -9.80 5.74 12.54
C TRP A 63 -9.34 4.28 12.41
N ARG A 64 -8.02 4.02 12.37
CA ARG A 64 -7.48 2.64 12.31
C ARG A 64 -7.97 1.78 13.46
N ARG A 65 -8.04 2.34 14.68
CA ARG A 65 -8.56 1.63 15.86
C ARG A 65 -10.02 1.25 15.66
N VAL A 66 -10.88 2.16 15.21
CA VAL A 66 -12.31 1.87 14.98
C VAL A 66 -12.49 0.87 13.83
N ALA A 67 -11.88 1.14 12.68
CA ALA A 67 -11.95 0.27 11.50
C ALA A 67 -11.45 -1.15 11.77
N SER A 68 -10.48 -1.33 12.69
CA SER A 68 -9.96 -2.65 13.07
C SER A 68 -10.98 -3.54 13.78
N THR A 69 -12.05 -2.96 14.31
CA THR A 69 -13.12 -3.69 15.01
C THR A 69 -14.28 -4.09 14.09
N VAL A 70 -14.30 -3.58 12.85
CA VAL A 70 -15.34 -3.90 11.87
C VAL A 70 -15.24 -5.36 11.44
N ILE A 71 -16.37 -6.06 11.45
CA ILE A 71 -16.45 -7.50 11.17
C ILE A 71 -15.87 -7.82 9.78
N GLY A 72 -14.99 -8.81 9.75
CA GLY A 72 -14.34 -9.32 8.56
C GLY A 72 -13.13 -8.53 8.09
N VAL A 73 -12.81 -7.38 8.69
CA VAL A 73 -11.55 -6.67 8.43
C VAL A 73 -10.36 -7.52 8.90
N THR A 74 -9.39 -7.75 8.00
CA THR A 74 -8.19 -8.56 8.26
C THR A 74 -6.89 -7.77 8.15
N VAL A 75 -6.88 -6.73 7.31
CA VAL A 75 -5.73 -5.83 7.17
C VAL A 75 -6.25 -4.44 6.87
N ILE A 76 -5.68 -3.45 7.54
CA ILE A 76 -5.81 -2.03 7.20
C ILE A 76 -4.41 -1.54 6.83
N SER A 77 -4.30 -0.73 5.80
CA SER A 77 -3.04 -0.10 5.44
C SER A 77 -3.27 1.35 5.07
N THR A 78 -2.47 2.25 5.62
CA THR A 78 -2.56 3.69 5.37
C THR A 78 -1.28 4.15 4.69
N ILE A 79 -1.42 4.92 3.61
CA ILE A 79 -0.35 5.39 2.76
C ILE A 79 -0.27 6.91 2.89
N VAL A 80 0.85 7.39 3.41
CA VAL A 80 1.21 8.82 3.41
C VAL A 80 2.25 9.03 2.31
N VAL A 81 2.01 10.02 1.45
CA VAL A 81 2.86 10.31 0.28
C VAL A 81 3.46 11.70 0.41
N SER A 82 4.77 11.79 0.15
CA SER A 82 5.49 13.06 -0.01
C SER A 82 5.98 13.23 -1.44
N GLY A 83 5.98 14.47 -1.91
CA GLY A 83 6.25 14.81 -3.32
C GLY A 83 5.00 14.81 -4.20
N GLU A 84 3.80 14.84 -3.60
CA GLU A 84 2.53 15.06 -4.30
C GLU A 84 1.84 16.32 -3.75
N ASP A 85 1.28 17.13 -4.66
CA ASP A 85 0.51 18.33 -4.34
C ASP A 85 -0.87 18.24 -5.02
N PRO A 86 -1.98 18.11 -4.25
CA PRO A 86 -2.02 18.04 -2.79
C PRO A 86 -1.56 16.69 -2.24
N ALA A 87 -0.99 16.69 -1.03
CA ALA A 87 -0.68 15.47 -0.29
C ALA A 87 -1.98 14.85 0.24
N ILE A 88 -2.41 13.75 -0.39
CA ILE A 88 -3.60 12.98 0.01
C ILE A 88 -3.14 11.68 0.67
N THR A 89 -3.73 11.37 1.82
CA THR A 89 -3.55 10.06 2.46
C THR A 89 -4.51 9.06 1.83
N TYR A 90 -4.03 7.87 1.53
CA TYR A 90 -4.89 6.76 1.09
C TYR A 90 -4.97 5.70 2.19
N ALA A 91 -6.05 4.93 2.20
CA ALA A 91 -6.14 3.72 2.98
C ALA A 91 -6.70 2.58 2.13
N PHE A 92 -6.16 1.38 2.29
CA PHE A 92 -6.78 0.18 1.74
C PHE A 92 -7.11 -0.81 2.85
N VAL A 93 -8.31 -1.38 2.75
CA VAL A 93 -8.87 -2.24 3.79
C VAL A 93 -9.26 -3.56 3.17
N THR A 94 -8.70 -4.64 3.70
CA THR A 94 -8.88 -6.00 3.21
C THR A 94 -9.82 -6.75 4.12
N PHE A 95 -10.81 -7.42 3.52
CA PHE A 95 -11.83 -8.19 4.20
C PHE A 95 -11.73 -9.68 3.85
N ASP A 96 -11.93 -10.56 4.83
CA ASP A 96 -12.11 -12.00 4.61
C ASP A 96 -13.51 -12.27 4.06
N ALA A 97 -13.59 -13.06 2.99
CA ALA A 97 -14.87 -13.51 2.47
C ALA A 97 -15.52 -14.59 3.32
N GLU A 98 -14.79 -15.22 4.26
CA GLU A 98 -15.24 -16.34 5.11
C GLU A 98 -15.90 -17.46 4.27
N LYS A 99 -15.28 -17.80 3.14
CA LYS A 99 -15.76 -18.83 2.19
C LYS A 99 -17.06 -18.48 1.45
N ARG A 100 -17.54 -17.23 1.50
CA ARG A 100 -18.63 -16.75 0.65
C ARG A 100 -18.25 -16.84 -0.83
N SER A 101 -19.26 -16.99 -1.68
CA SER A 101 -19.07 -16.77 -3.11
C SER A 101 -18.71 -15.30 -3.37
N CYS A 102 -18.15 -14.98 -4.54
CA CYS A 102 -17.79 -13.60 -4.88
C CYS A 102 -19.01 -12.67 -4.77
N ASP A 103 -20.14 -13.04 -5.36
CA ASP A 103 -21.35 -12.20 -5.36
C ASP A 103 -21.94 -12.01 -3.95
N ASP A 104 -21.94 -13.07 -3.14
CA ASP A 104 -22.39 -13.00 -1.74
C ASP A 104 -21.47 -12.13 -0.89
N PHE A 105 -20.16 -12.23 -1.11
CA PHE A 105 -19.16 -11.39 -0.45
C PHE A 105 -19.33 -9.92 -0.83
N LEU A 106 -19.47 -9.60 -2.12
CA LEU A 106 -19.64 -8.22 -2.58
C LEU A 106 -20.93 -7.60 -2.01
N THR A 107 -22.02 -8.37 -1.95
CA THR A 107 -23.29 -7.94 -1.35
C THR A 107 -23.17 -7.71 0.16
N TRP A 108 -22.40 -8.55 0.86
CA TRP A 108 -22.11 -8.37 2.27
C TRP A 108 -21.23 -7.13 2.51
N LEU A 109 -20.16 -6.97 1.72
CA LEU A 109 -19.22 -5.87 1.81
C LEU A 109 -19.90 -4.52 1.60
N ALA A 110 -20.81 -4.42 0.63
CA ALA A 110 -21.64 -3.23 0.38
C ALA A 110 -22.38 -2.70 1.61
N LYS A 111 -22.65 -3.56 2.60
CA LYS A 111 -23.30 -3.20 3.88
C LYS A 111 -22.30 -2.86 4.98
N GLN A 112 -21.11 -3.43 4.95
CA GLN A 112 -20.10 -3.24 6.00
C GLN A 112 -19.22 -2.01 5.75
N VAL A 113 -18.94 -1.70 4.48
CA VAL A 113 -17.95 -0.68 4.08
C VAL A 113 -18.23 0.71 4.67
N VAL A 114 -19.50 1.06 4.91
CA VAL A 114 -19.92 2.32 5.54
C VAL A 114 -19.31 2.51 6.93
N GLN A 115 -19.24 1.44 7.74
CA GLN A 115 -18.63 1.50 9.08
C GLN A 115 -17.12 1.75 9.02
N VAL A 116 -16.49 1.51 7.87
CA VAL A 116 -15.06 1.77 7.67
C VAL A 116 -14.84 3.18 7.15
N TYR A 117 -15.53 3.61 6.08
CA TYR A 117 -15.25 4.93 5.50
C TYR A 117 -15.95 6.08 6.23
N SER A 118 -17.02 5.81 6.99
CA SER A 118 -17.80 6.80 7.74
C SER A 118 -18.24 6.22 9.10
N PRO A 119 -17.29 5.89 10.00
CA PRO A 119 -17.61 5.37 11.32
C PRO A 119 -18.46 6.37 12.13
N GLU A 120 -19.42 5.88 12.91
CA GLU A 120 -20.32 6.74 13.71
C GLU A 120 -19.59 7.40 14.91
N GLU A 121 -18.50 6.78 15.36
CA GLU A 121 -17.74 7.17 16.54
C GLU A 121 -16.77 8.34 16.29
N LEU A 122 -16.51 8.69 15.03
CA LEU A 122 -15.51 9.68 14.64
C LEU A 122 -16.08 10.66 13.62
N GLU A 123 -15.68 11.93 13.72
CA GLU A 123 -16.00 12.96 12.73
C GLU A 123 -15.02 12.92 11.54
N ILE A 124 -14.69 11.72 11.04
CA ILE A 124 -13.81 11.50 9.88
C ILE A 124 -14.57 10.76 8.79
N MET A 125 -14.43 11.21 7.54
CA MET A 125 -15.04 10.57 6.39
C MET A 125 -14.01 10.32 5.30
N TRP A 126 -13.73 9.06 5.03
CA TRP A 126 -12.96 8.65 3.88
C TRP A 126 -13.85 8.52 2.65
N TRP A 127 -13.27 8.72 1.47
CA TRP A 127 -13.94 8.64 0.18
C TRP A 127 -13.64 7.29 -0.48
N PRO A 128 -14.61 6.35 -0.56
CA PRO A 128 -14.44 5.13 -1.32
C PRO A 128 -14.13 5.43 -2.79
N GLN A 129 -13.11 4.77 -3.32
CA GLN A 129 -12.66 4.98 -4.68
C GLN A 129 -13.35 4.02 -5.64
N ASP A 130 -13.81 4.52 -6.78
CA ASP A 130 -14.35 3.68 -7.85
C ASP A 130 -13.27 2.81 -8.51
N ALA A 131 -13.69 1.80 -9.27
CA ALA A 131 -12.78 0.84 -9.91
C ALA A 131 -11.75 1.50 -10.82
N GLU A 132 -12.11 2.60 -11.49
CA GLU A 132 -11.19 3.35 -12.35
C GLU A 132 -10.12 4.06 -11.53
N SER A 133 -10.51 4.73 -10.44
CA SER A 133 -9.63 5.44 -9.53
C SER A 133 -8.69 4.50 -8.79
N VAL A 134 -9.18 3.33 -8.35
CA VAL A 134 -8.32 2.26 -7.81
C VAL A 134 -7.30 1.80 -8.86
N THR A 135 -7.74 1.59 -10.10
CA THR A 135 -6.85 1.17 -11.20
C THR A 135 -5.77 2.22 -11.49
N ARG A 136 -6.14 3.50 -11.56
CA ARG A 136 -5.19 4.60 -11.77
C ARG A 136 -4.19 4.67 -10.62
N HIS A 137 -4.66 4.63 -9.38
CA HIS A 137 -3.79 4.65 -8.19
C HIS A 137 -2.80 3.47 -8.19
N ALA A 138 -3.26 2.25 -8.47
CA ALA A 138 -2.39 1.07 -8.57
C ALA A 138 -1.29 1.20 -9.64
N CYS A 139 -1.56 1.95 -10.72
CA CYS A 139 -0.60 2.15 -11.80
C CYS A 139 0.44 3.24 -11.52
N THR A 140 0.21 4.17 -10.57
CA THR A 140 1.11 5.32 -10.34
C THR A 140 2.53 4.89 -9.98
N LEU A 141 2.68 3.78 -9.24
CA LEU A 141 3.98 3.24 -8.87
C LEU A 141 4.42 2.08 -9.76
N TRP A 142 3.50 1.21 -10.16
CA TRP A 142 3.88 0.02 -10.90
C TRP A 142 4.08 0.26 -12.40
N ALA A 143 3.31 1.16 -13.00
CA ALA A 143 3.31 1.39 -14.44
C ALA A 143 3.05 2.87 -14.79
N PRO A 144 3.87 3.82 -14.27
CA PRO A 144 3.62 5.25 -14.37
C PRO A 144 3.56 5.79 -15.81
N ASP A 145 4.23 5.12 -16.75
CA ASP A 145 4.34 5.56 -18.16
C ASP A 145 3.37 4.80 -19.08
N SER A 146 2.43 4.04 -18.50
CA SER A 146 1.54 3.13 -19.23
C SER A 146 0.07 3.49 -19.02
N ASP A 147 -0.77 3.13 -19.98
CA ASP A 147 -2.23 3.26 -19.83
C ASP A 147 -2.70 2.44 -18.61
N PRO A 148 -3.52 3.04 -17.70
CA PRO A 148 -3.97 2.35 -16.51
C PRO A 148 -4.80 1.11 -16.83
N VAL A 149 -4.35 -0.04 -16.34
CA VAL A 149 -5.06 -1.33 -16.44
C VAL A 149 -4.93 -2.07 -15.11
N PHE A 150 -5.93 -2.87 -14.76
CA PHE A 150 -5.87 -3.71 -13.56
C PHE A 150 -5.91 -5.21 -13.92
N PRO A 151 -4.99 -6.03 -13.37
CA PRO A 151 -3.83 -5.66 -12.55
C PRO A 151 -2.81 -4.77 -13.31
N PRO A 152 -1.99 -3.96 -12.62
CA PRO A 152 -1.06 -3.06 -13.27
C PRO A 152 0.03 -3.82 -14.03
N VAL A 153 0.35 -3.33 -15.24
CA VAL A 153 1.33 -3.95 -16.14
C VAL A 153 2.30 -2.89 -16.64
N ALA A 154 3.56 -2.99 -16.23
CA ALA A 154 4.64 -2.11 -16.68
C ALA A 154 5.11 -2.49 -18.09
N GLN A 155 5.57 -1.50 -18.87
CA GLN A 155 6.26 -1.75 -20.14
C GLN A 155 7.69 -2.25 -19.90
N THR A 156 8.34 -1.74 -18.85
CA THR A 156 9.68 -2.14 -18.43
C THR A 156 9.65 -2.55 -16.97
N LEU A 157 10.18 -3.74 -16.67
CA LEU A 157 10.40 -4.20 -15.31
C LEU A 157 11.79 -4.80 -15.21
N VAL A 158 12.63 -4.21 -14.37
CA VAL A 158 13.96 -4.75 -14.05
C VAL A 158 14.09 -4.77 -12.53
N GLU A 159 13.97 -5.95 -11.92
CA GLU A 159 14.23 -6.12 -10.50
C GLU A 159 15.66 -6.65 -10.30
N HIS A 160 16.45 -5.88 -9.57
CA HIS A 160 17.70 -6.29 -8.98
C HIS A 160 17.46 -6.71 -7.53
N TYR A 161 18.49 -7.29 -6.90
CA TYR A 161 18.33 -7.76 -5.52
C TYR A 161 18.07 -6.61 -4.54
N ASP A 162 18.47 -5.39 -4.87
CA ASP A 162 18.45 -4.22 -4.00
C ASP A 162 17.52 -3.10 -4.52
N VAL A 163 17.32 -2.97 -5.83
CA VAL A 163 16.48 -1.94 -6.47
C VAL A 163 15.50 -2.56 -7.47
N ILE A 164 14.35 -1.92 -7.68
CA ILE A 164 13.43 -2.26 -8.76
C ILE A 164 13.17 -1.05 -9.67
N GLN A 165 13.26 -1.28 -10.97
CA GLN A 165 12.85 -0.32 -11.98
C GLN A 165 11.50 -0.72 -12.55
N CYS A 166 10.50 0.15 -12.41
CA CYS A 166 9.22 0.03 -13.09
C CYS A 166 9.07 1.22 -14.05
N ASP A 167 8.94 0.92 -15.33
CA ASP A 167 9.07 1.88 -16.44
C ASP A 167 10.36 2.72 -16.34
N GLN A 168 10.29 4.06 -16.32
CA GLN A 168 11.49 4.91 -16.17
C GLN A 168 11.82 5.32 -14.73
N VAL A 169 11.15 4.74 -13.72
CA VAL A 169 11.32 5.14 -12.31
C VAL A 169 11.94 4.00 -11.49
N TYR A 170 13.00 4.33 -10.76
CA TYR A 170 13.71 3.42 -9.86
C TYR A 170 13.13 3.54 -8.46
N ARG A 171 13.02 2.40 -7.77
CA ARG A 171 12.42 2.32 -6.44
C ARG A 171 13.20 1.42 -5.51
N VAL A 172 13.20 1.81 -4.25
CA VAL A 172 13.75 1.05 -3.13
C VAL A 172 12.72 1.00 -2.03
N ALA A 173 12.52 -0.19 -1.49
CA ALA A 173 11.57 -0.50 -0.45
C ALA A 173 12.30 -1.07 0.77
N PHE A 174 11.88 -0.59 1.93
CA PHE A 174 12.31 -1.06 3.23
C PHE A 174 11.11 -1.50 4.05
N GLU A 175 11.30 -2.53 4.86
CA GLU A 175 10.42 -2.96 5.92
C GLU A 175 10.84 -2.28 7.23
N ILE A 176 9.83 -1.91 8.01
CA ILE A 176 9.97 -1.30 9.32
C ILE A 176 9.31 -2.24 10.33
N LEU A 177 10.10 -2.75 11.27
CA LEU A 177 9.60 -3.62 12.32
C LEU A 177 8.89 -2.81 13.40
N LEU A 178 7.55 -2.80 13.37
CA LEU A 178 6.69 -2.06 14.30
C LEU A 178 6.04 -2.96 15.38
N SER A 179 6.62 -4.13 15.63
CA SER A 179 6.14 -5.09 16.64
C SER A 179 6.76 -4.86 18.04
N THR A 180 7.14 -3.63 18.36
CA THR A 180 7.85 -3.29 19.61
C THR A 180 7.09 -2.25 20.43
N ASP A 181 7.42 -2.11 21.72
CA ASP A 181 6.83 -1.09 22.60
C ASP A 181 7.12 0.34 22.14
N ALA A 182 8.08 0.52 21.22
CA ALA A 182 8.48 1.80 20.65
C ALA A 182 7.72 2.18 19.38
N ALA A 183 6.79 1.34 18.92
CA ALA A 183 6.25 1.46 17.57
C ALA A 183 5.55 2.81 17.29
N GLU A 184 4.97 3.46 18.30
CA GLU A 184 4.42 4.83 18.12
C GLU A 184 5.53 5.85 17.86
N ASP A 185 6.62 5.85 18.64
CA ASP A 185 7.77 6.75 18.40
C ASP A 185 8.37 6.54 17.01
N LEU A 186 8.47 5.28 16.57
CA LEU A 186 9.02 4.93 15.25
C LEU A 186 8.11 5.43 14.13
N VAL A 187 6.79 5.21 14.24
CA VAL A 187 5.81 5.68 13.25
C VAL A 187 5.85 7.20 13.14
N GLN A 188 5.84 7.92 14.27
CA GLN A 188 5.91 9.38 14.28
C GLN A 188 7.17 9.89 13.58
N GLU A 189 8.34 9.26 13.82
CA GLU A 189 9.58 9.65 13.17
C GLU A 189 9.51 9.48 11.63
N PHE A 190 8.93 8.38 11.13
CA PHE A 190 8.75 8.20 9.69
C PHE A 190 7.73 9.16 9.08
N GLU A 191 6.62 9.43 9.77
CA GLU A 191 5.61 10.40 9.33
C GLU A 191 6.18 11.82 9.28
N ASP A 192 7.00 12.20 10.27
CA ASP A 192 7.72 13.48 10.29
C ASP A 192 8.70 13.59 9.12
N ILE A 193 9.45 12.52 8.82
CA ILE A 193 10.36 12.51 7.67
C ILE A 193 9.57 12.67 6.38
N VAL A 194 8.48 11.91 6.18
CA VAL A 194 7.67 11.99 4.96
C VAL A 194 7.10 13.41 4.80
N SER A 195 6.55 13.98 5.86
CA SER A 195 5.90 15.30 5.80
C SER A 195 6.88 16.49 5.68
N THR A 196 8.12 16.37 6.16
CA THR A 196 9.08 17.49 6.23
C THR A 196 10.26 17.37 5.27
N SER A 197 10.42 16.24 4.57
CA SER A 197 11.54 16.03 3.65
C SER A 197 11.54 17.04 2.50
N MET A 198 12.70 17.67 2.28
CA MET A 198 12.96 18.49 1.10
C MET A 198 13.43 17.57 -0.04
N LEU A 199 12.49 17.17 -0.88
CA LEU A 199 12.73 16.25 -1.99
C LEU A 199 13.39 16.94 -3.18
N GLN A 200 14.31 16.25 -3.85
CA GLN A 200 14.84 16.69 -5.14
C GLN A 200 13.83 16.44 -6.26
N ASP A 201 14.10 16.98 -7.45
CA ASP A 201 13.21 16.80 -8.60
C ASP A 201 13.02 15.32 -8.94
N GLY A 202 11.76 14.91 -9.05
CA GLY A 202 11.35 13.53 -9.32
C GLY A 202 11.43 12.55 -8.14
N GLU A 203 11.87 12.98 -6.95
CA GLU A 203 11.85 12.14 -5.75
C GLU A 203 10.46 12.05 -5.12
N LYS A 204 10.11 10.85 -4.62
CA LYS A 204 8.89 10.63 -3.85
C LYS A 204 9.14 9.65 -2.71
N ILE A 205 8.45 9.86 -1.59
CA ILE A 205 8.43 8.94 -0.43
C ILE A 205 7.01 8.46 -0.22
N HIS A 206 6.83 7.16 -0.08
CA HIS A 206 5.58 6.56 0.37
C HIS A 206 5.86 5.82 1.67
N PHE A 207 5.16 6.20 2.73
CA PHE A 207 5.15 5.45 3.97
C PHE A 207 3.82 4.72 4.11
N VAL A 208 3.88 3.41 4.28
CA VAL A 208 2.73 2.53 4.45
C VAL A 208 2.78 1.94 5.84
N GLU A 209 1.83 2.29 6.69
CA GLU A 209 1.60 1.58 7.96
C GLU A 209 0.57 0.48 7.72
N ILE A 210 0.90 -0.74 8.11
CA ILE A 210 0.10 -1.95 7.94
C ILE A 210 -0.35 -2.41 9.31
N VAL A 211 -1.66 -2.53 9.48
CA VAL A 211 -2.32 -2.95 10.71
C VAL A 211 -3.06 -4.25 10.47
N ARG A 212 -2.81 -5.25 11.31
CA ARG A 212 -3.51 -6.54 11.30
C ARG A 212 -4.26 -6.72 12.61
N PRO A 213 -5.61 -6.60 12.62
CA PRO A 213 -6.42 -6.84 13.81
C PRO A 213 -6.07 -8.17 14.48
N LEU A 214 -5.95 -8.15 15.81
CA LEU A 214 -5.86 -9.36 16.60
C LEU A 214 -7.27 -9.92 16.78
N ASP A 215 -7.38 -11.24 16.78
CA ASP A 215 -8.64 -11.88 17.13
C ASP A 215 -9.03 -11.46 18.58
N PRO A 216 -10.26 -10.97 18.80
CA PRO A 216 -10.72 -10.49 20.12
C PRO A 216 -10.51 -11.50 21.24
N THR A 217 -10.50 -12.80 20.94
CA THR A 217 -10.24 -13.87 21.93
C THR A 217 -8.81 -13.88 22.46
N PHE A 218 -7.87 -13.23 21.77
CA PHE A 218 -6.47 -13.09 22.16
C PHE A 218 -6.12 -11.68 22.68
N VAL A 219 -7.09 -10.76 22.73
CA VAL A 219 -6.93 -9.46 23.38
C VAL A 219 -7.02 -9.70 24.89
N LEU A 220 -5.87 -9.99 25.51
CA LEU A 220 -5.76 -10.10 26.96
C LEU A 220 -6.02 -8.72 27.58
N ASP A 221 -6.73 -8.74 28.71
CA ASP A 221 -7.35 -7.64 29.48
C ASP A 221 -6.43 -6.47 29.93
N ASP A 222 -5.21 -6.33 29.41
CA ASP A 222 -4.25 -5.29 29.82
C ASP A 222 -3.54 -4.64 28.62
N ALA A 223 -3.95 -3.41 28.30
CA ALA A 223 -3.19 -2.33 27.64
C ALA A 223 -2.55 -2.54 26.24
N GLY A 224 -2.72 -3.68 25.58
CA GLY A 224 -2.17 -3.91 24.23
C GLY A 224 -2.99 -3.25 23.11
N PHE A 225 -2.32 -2.77 22.05
CA PHE A 225 -3.00 -2.37 20.80
C PHE A 225 -3.80 -3.57 20.26
N PRO A 226 -5.03 -3.37 19.75
CA PRO A 226 -5.89 -4.46 19.28
C PRO A 226 -5.42 -5.06 17.94
N PHE A 227 -4.16 -4.82 17.55
CA PHE A 227 -3.61 -5.17 16.26
C PHE A 227 -2.08 -5.29 16.30
N ARG A 228 -1.53 -6.04 15.34
CA ARG A 228 -0.11 -6.02 15.00
C ARG A 228 0.16 -4.92 13.99
N ARG A 229 1.33 -4.29 14.10
CA ARG A 229 1.80 -3.25 13.18
C ARG A 229 3.05 -3.72 12.45
N ASP A 230 3.10 -3.40 11.17
CA ASP A 230 4.27 -3.52 10.30
C ASP A 230 4.33 -2.24 9.45
N GLY A 231 5.52 -1.81 9.01
CA GLY A 231 5.67 -0.61 8.18
C GLY A 231 6.45 -0.89 6.91
N ILE A 232 6.19 -0.12 5.87
CA ILE A 232 6.94 -0.13 4.62
C ILE A 232 7.25 1.32 4.24
N ILE A 233 8.48 1.60 3.82
CA ILE A 233 8.80 2.87 3.16
C ILE A 233 9.34 2.58 1.76
N VAL A 234 8.79 3.29 0.76
CA VAL A 234 9.19 3.20 -0.64
C VAL A 234 9.69 4.55 -1.11
N LEU A 235 10.93 4.57 -1.56
CA LEU A 235 11.57 5.72 -2.18
C LEU A 235 11.53 5.53 -3.69
N SER A 236 11.21 6.60 -4.42
CA SER A 236 11.21 6.63 -5.88
C SER A 236 12.11 7.74 -6.39
N ALA A 237 12.87 7.50 -7.45
CA ALA A 237 13.64 8.52 -8.15
C ALA A 237 13.84 8.19 -9.65
N PRO A 238 14.19 9.18 -10.50
CA PRO A 238 14.41 8.98 -11.94
C PRO A 238 15.61 8.10 -12.31
N SER A 239 16.58 7.88 -11.41
CA SER A 239 17.79 7.10 -11.70
C SER A 239 18.21 6.20 -10.54
N SER A 240 18.94 5.13 -10.86
CA SER A 240 19.46 4.21 -9.85
C SER A 240 20.47 4.86 -8.90
N GLU A 241 21.28 5.81 -9.36
CA GLU A 241 22.25 6.51 -8.50
C GLU A 241 21.50 7.42 -7.50
N GLN A 242 20.59 8.23 -8.02
CA GLN A 242 19.79 9.14 -7.21
C GLN A 242 18.94 8.40 -6.17
N VAL A 243 18.36 7.25 -6.50
CA VAL A 243 17.54 6.50 -5.53
C VAL A 243 18.38 5.89 -4.39
N GLU A 244 19.65 5.53 -4.66
CA GLU A 244 20.58 5.05 -3.64
C GLU A 244 21.09 6.17 -2.74
N ASP A 245 21.40 7.33 -3.31
CA ASP A 245 21.77 8.53 -2.56
C ASP A 245 20.61 8.93 -1.64
N PHE A 246 19.38 8.94 -2.19
CA PHE A 246 18.17 9.23 -1.43
C PHE A 246 17.93 8.22 -0.29
N ALA A 247 18.14 6.94 -0.55
CA ALA A 247 18.07 5.91 0.48
C ALA A 247 19.14 6.09 1.58
N THR A 248 20.34 6.53 1.20
CA THR A 248 21.43 6.81 2.14
C THR A 248 21.08 8.01 3.03
N ASP A 249 20.54 9.07 2.44
CA ASP A 249 20.11 10.28 3.14
C ASP A 249 18.97 9.99 4.13
N LEU A 250 17.98 9.17 3.72
CA LEU A 250 16.93 8.68 4.63
C LEU A 250 17.55 7.94 5.83
N VAL A 251 18.44 6.97 5.60
CA VAL A 251 19.04 6.20 6.70
C VAL A 251 19.88 7.10 7.62
N ALA A 252 20.54 8.12 7.06
CA ALA A 252 21.34 9.07 7.81
C ALA A 252 20.48 10.01 8.68
N SER A 253 19.28 10.39 8.21
CA SER A 253 18.36 11.27 8.94
C SER A 253 17.67 10.58 10.11
N LEU A 254 17.49 9.26 10.05
CA LEU A 254 16.87 8.47 11.12
C LEU A 254 17.72 8.44 12.40
N SER A 255 17.04 8.36 13.54
CA SER A 255 17.63 8.13 14.85
C SER A 255 18.32 6.75 14.90
N PRO A 256 19.37 6.58 15.72
CA PRO A 256 20.04 5.28 15.85
C PRO A 256 19.10 4.13 16.24
N ARG A 257 18.06 4.43 17.03
CA ARG A 257 17.05 3.45 17.46
C ARG A 257 16.21 2.99 16.27
N THR A 258 15.76 3.92 15.43
CA THR A 258 14.89 3.63 14.29
C THR A 258 15.62 2.89 13.18
N ARG A 259 16.91 3.20 12.96
CA ARG A 259 17.76 2.44 12.01
C ARG A 259 17.83 0.94 12.33
N LEU A 260 17.77 0.54 13.61
CA LEU A 260 17.79 -0.88 14.01
C LEU A 260 16.52 -1.65 13.61
N HIS A 261 15.44 -0.93 13.31
CA HIS A 261 14.14 -1.51 12.94
C HIS A 261 13.88 -1.44 11.43
N LEU A 262 14.77 -0.82 10.67
CA LEU A 262 14.66 -0.65 9.23
C LEU A 262 15.48 -1.72 8.51
N THR A 263 14.83 -2.47 7.61
CA THR A 263 15.50 -3.50 6.80
C THR A 263 15.13 -3.33 5.33
N ARG A 264 16.12 -3.26 4.44
CA ARG A 264 15.86 -3.21 3.00
C ARG A 264 15.27 -4.54 2.51
N LEU A 265 14.24 -4.48 1.66
CA LEU A 265 13.55 -5.65 1.13
C LEU A 265 14.32 -6.33 -0.01
N PHE A 266 15.48 -6.91 0.30
CA PHE A 266 16.33 -7.53 -0.72
C PHE A 266 15.60 -8.68 -1.45
N GLY A 267 15.54 -8.62 -2.78
CA GLY A 267 14.86 -9.58 -3.65
C GLY A 267 13.32 -9.57 -3.55
N ARG A 268 12.75 -8.59 -2.84
CA ARG A 268 11.31 -8.44 -2.58
C ARG A 268 10.85 -6.99 -2.75
N GLN A 269 11.58 -6.21 -3.55
CA GLN A 269 11.31 -4.79 -3.77
C GLN A 269 9.91 -4.55 -4.32
N HIS A 270 9.47 -5.41 -5.24
CA HIS A 270 8.13 -5.37 -5.82
C HIS A 270 6.99 -5.40 -4.79
N ILE A 271 7.16 -6.09 -3.66
CA ILE A 271 6.12 -6.19 -2.61
C ILE A 271 5.83 -4.82 -2.02
N GLY A 272 6.90 -4.09 -1.65
CA GLY A 272 6.75 -2.75 -1.10
C GLY A 272 6.15 -1.77 -2.11
N VAL A 273 6.58 -1.83 -3.37
CA VAL A 273 6.06 -0.97 -4.45
C VAL A 273 4.56 -1.21 -4.68
N LEU A 274 4.09 -2.46 -4.66
CA LEU A 274 2.68 -2.79 -4.81
C LEU A 274 1.84 -2.28 -3.63
N LEU A 275 2.32 -2.50 -2.39
CA LEU A 275 1.63 -2.03 -1.18
C LEU A 275 1.52 -0.49 -1.15
N ALA A 276 2.60 0.21 -1.52
CA ALA A 276 2.59 1.67 -1.64
C ALA A 276 1.68 2.20 -2.76
N GLY A 277 1.34 1.36 -3.75
CA GLY A 277 0.35 1.66 -4.78
C GLY A 277 -1.07 1.21 -4.43
N GLY A 278 -1.34 0.86 -3.17
CA GLY A 278 -2.66 0.40 -2.73
C GLY A 278 -3.04 -0.99 -3.25
N VAL A 279 -2.07 -1.80 -3.69
CA VAL A 279 -2.31 -3.18 -4.12
C VAL A 279 -1.99 -4.14 -2.97
N PRO A 280 -2.94 -4.99 -2.53
CA PRO A 280 -2.80 -5.87 -1.36
C PRO A 280 -1.90 -7.09 -1.64
N ALA A 281 -0.62 -6.83 -1.87
CA ALA A 281 0.43 -7.82 -2.09
C ALA A 281 1.18 -8.07 -0.77
N TYR A 282 0.60 -8.82 0.15
CA TYR A 282 1.18 -9.01 1.47
C TYR A 282 2.27 -10.10 1.48
N GLY A 283 3.46 -9.77 2.00
CA GLY A 283 4.62 -10.67 1.94
C GLY A 283 4.45 -12.02 2.66
N TRP A 284 3.59 -12.11 3.67
CA TRP A 284 3.29 -13.38 4.35
C TRP A 284 2.30 -14.28 3.59
N GLN A 285 1.60 -13.74 2.58
CA GLN A 285 0.67 -14.49 1.73
C GLN A 285 1.34 -14.98 0.43
N LEU A 286 2.50 -14.43 0.09
CA LEU A 286 3.20 -14.71 -1.16
C LEU A 286 4.33 -15.72 -0.95
N THR A 287 4.18 -16.89 -1.55
CA THR A 287 5.23 -17.92 -1.57
C THR A 287 6.09 -17.91 -2.84
N SER A 288 5.74 -17.10 -3.85
CA SER A 288 6.42 -17.07 -5.15
C SER A 288 7.38 -15.87 -5.30
N THR A 289 8.65 -16.15 -5.61
CA THR A 289 9.60 -15.15 -6.15
C THR A 289 9.48 -15.06 -7.67
N PHE A 290 9.99 -13.98 -8.29
CA PHE A 290 10.11 -13.93 -9.76
C PHE A 290 10.83 -15.19 -10.26
N VAL A 291 10.14 -15.99 -11.06
CA VAL A 291 10.76 -17.08 -11.82
C VAL A 291 11.35 -16.43 -13.06
N LYS A 292 12.69 -16.48 -13.17
CA LYS A 292 13.44 -16.00 -14.33
C LYS A 292 13.05 -16.74 -15.61
#